data_AF-A0A7J6RB20-F1
#
_entry.id   AF-A0A7J6RB20-F1
#
_cell.length_a   1.000
_cell.length_b   1.000
_cell.length_c   1.000
_cell.angle_alpha   90.00
_cell.angle_beta   90.00
_cell.angle_gamma   90.00
#
_symmetry.space_group_name_H-M   'P 1'
#
loop_
_entity.id
_entity.type
_entity.pdbx_description
1 polymer ?
#
loop_
_entity_poly.entity_id
_entity_poly.type
_entity_poly.pdbx_seq_one_letter_code
_entity_poly.pdbx_strand_id
1 'polypeptide(L)'
;ATEQLRQALAMGCDRAIHLQTHLRTDQELQPLTVAKLIKKIVEKEDPLLVLMGKQSIDGDMGQTCQLLAAMLGWPQATCASNVVVSDDNTELTVDREVDTGIQKVHLPLPAVMSADLRLNTPR
;
A
#
# COMPACT_ATOMS: atom_id res chain seq x y z
N ALA A 1 -1.47 17.93 1.62
CA ALA A 1 -1.07 16.84 2.53
C ALA A 1 -1.95 16.78 3.79
N THR A 2 -2.04 17.85 4.59
CA THR A 2 -2.82 17.84 5.83
C THR A 2 -4.32 17.59 5.61
N GLU A 3 -4.89 18.10 4.52
CA GLU A 3 -6.27 17.86 4.15
C GLU A 3 -6.55 16.39 3.82
N GLN A 4 -5.69 15.75 3.00
CA GLN A 4 -5.80 14.34 2.65
C GLN A 4 -5.74 13.44 3.90
N LEU A 5 -4.85 13.75 4.85
CA LEU A 5 -4.77 13.01 6.11
C LEU A 5 -6.01 13.21 6.99
N ARG A 6 -6.57 14.42 7.04
CA ARG A 6 -7.83 14.67 7.77
C ARG A 6 -9.00 13.93 7.16
N GLN A 7 -9.06 13.82 5.83
CA GLN A 7 -10.08 13.02 5.15
C GLN A 7 -9.94 11.54 5.50
N ALA A 8 -8.72 10.99 5.52
CA ALA A 8 -8.49 9.61 5.93
C ALA A 8 -8.96 9.35 7.37
N LEU A 9 -8.64 10.25 8.30
CA LEU A 9 -9.15 10.19 9.68
C LEU A 9 -10.68 10.24 9.73
N ALA A 10 -11.31 11.14 8.96
CA ALA A 10 -12.77 11.24 8.88
C ALA A 10 -13.44 9.98 8.29
N MET A 11 -12.73 9.26 7.40
CA MET A 11 -13.16 7.96 6.87
C MET A 11 -12.93 6.79 7.84
N GLY A 12 -12.41 7.04 9.05
CA GLY A 12 -12.28 6.05 10.12
C GLY A 12 -10.87 5.52 10.37
N CYS A 13 -9.82 6.14 9.83
CA CYS A 13 -8.45 5.83 10.28
C CYS A 13 -8.26 6.31 11.74
N ASP A 14 -7.63 5.49 12.59
CA ASP A 14 -7.41 5.83 14.00
C ASP A 14 -6.38 6.95 14.20
N ARG A 15 -5.32 6.96 13.38
CA ARG A 15 -4.17 7.87 13.47
C ARG A 15 -3.62 8.22 12.10
N ALA A 16 -2.92 9.34 12.02
CA ALA A 16 -2.23 9.80 10.83
C ALA A 16 -0.77 10.20 11.13
N ILE A 17 0.15 9.85 10.22
CA ILE A 17 1.56 10.23 10.28
C ILE A 17 1.87 11.07 9.04
N HIS A 18 2.36 12.30 9.25
CA HIS A 18 2.81 13.17 8.16
C HIS A 18 4.34 13.24 8.15
N LEU A 19 4.97 12.53 7.21
CA LEU A 19 6.41 12.64 7.00
C LEU A 19 6.73 13.87 6.15
N GLN A 20 7.41 14.85 6.76
CA GLN A 20 7.84 16.06 6.06
C GLN A 20 9.28 15.90 5.59
N THR A 21 9.56 16.32 4.37
CA THR A 21 10.90 16.37 3.80
C THR A 21 11.20 17.80 3.37
N HIS A 22 12.47 18.20 3.40
CA HIS A 22 12.93 19.50 2.93
C HIS A 22 13.36 19.45 1.47
N LEU A 23 12.60 18.75 0.62
CA LEU A 23 12.88 18.71 -0.81
C LEU A 23 12.66 20.09 -1.42
N ARG A 24 13.51 20.44 -2.38
CA ARG A 24 13.30 21.63 -3.20
C ARG A 24 12.07 21.43 -4.09
N THR A 25 11.45 22.53 -4.51
CA THR A 25 10.24 22.53 -5.35
C THR A 25 10.45 21.91 -6.73
N ASP A 26 11.70 21.81 -7.20
CA ASP A 26 12.07 21.16 -8.47
C ASP A 26 12.45 19.67 -8.30
N GLN A 27 12.26 19.11 -7.11
CA GLN A 27 12.55 17.71 -6.80
C GLN A 27 11.27 16.97 -6.46
N GLU A 28 11.07 15.82 -7.11
CA GLU A 28 9.96 14.92 -6.84
C GLU A 28 10.41 13.71 -6.03
N LEU A 29 9.54 13.24 -5.14
CA LEU A 29 9.74 12.00 -4.41
C LEU A 29 9.60 10.82 -5.36
N GLN A 30 10.73 10.20 -5.70
CA GLN A 30 10.75 8.98 -6.49
C GLN A 30 10.26 7.78 -5.68
N PRO A 31 9.62 6.76 -6.31
CA PRO A 31 9.06 5.59 -5.64
C PRO A 31 10.02 4.89 -4.67
N LEU A 32 11.30 4.78 -5.04
CA LEU A 32 12.34 4.19 -4.19
C LEU A 32 12.55 4.97 -2.89
N THR A 33 12.54 6.29 -2.95
CA THR A 33 12.69 7.15 -1.76
C THR A 33 11.47 7.01 -0.86
N VAL A 34 10.26 6.99 -1.44
CA VAL A 34 9.02 6.79 -0.70
C VAL A 34 9.00 5.42 -0.01
N ALA A 35 9.37 4.34 -0.72
CA ALA A 35 9.44 3.00 -0.14
C ALA A 35 10.43 2.91 1.04
N LYS A 36 11.61 3.56 0.92
CA LYS A 36 12.58 3.64 2.03
C LYS A 36 12.03 4.37 3.26
N LEU A 37 11.29 5.45 3.04
CA LEU A 37 10.65 6.21 4.12
C LEU A 37 9.55 5.38 4.81
N ILE A 38 8.68 4.73 4.04
CA ILE A 38 7.62 3.88 4.57
C ILE A 38 8.20 2.67 5.31
N LYS A 39 9.28 2.06 4.81
CA LYS A 39 9.98 0.97 5.52
C LYS A 39 10.37 1.39 6.95
N LYS A 40 10.84 2.63 7.15
CA LYS A 40 11.15 3.15 8.49
C LYS A 40 9.92 3.36 9.38
N ILE A 41 8.74 3.55 8.80
CA ILE A 41 7.48 3.55 9.55
C ILE A 41 7.11 2.11 9.90
N VAL A 42 7.16 1.19 8.95
CA VAL A 42 6.86 -0.24 9.17
C VAL A 42 7.72 -0.82 10.29
N GLU A 43 9.03 -0.53 10.29
CA GLU A 43 9.96 -0.94 11.36
C GLU A 43 9.59 -0.38 12.76
N LYS A 44 8.82 0.72 12.84
CA LYS A 44 8.43 1.37 14.09
C LYS A 44 7.04 1.01 14.56
N GLU A 45 6.10 0.88 13.63
CA GLU A 45 4.68 0.62 13.91
C GLU A 45 4.35 -0.88 13.89
N ASP A 46 5.25 -1.73 13.37
CA ASP A 46 5.13 -3.19 13.28
C ASP A 46 3.75 -3.70 12.77
N PRO A 47 3.27 -3.22 11.60
CA PRO A 47 1.97 -3.61 11.09
C PRO A 47 1.98 -5.03 10.51
N LEU A 48 0.86 -5.73 10.60
CA LEU A 48 0.67 -7.00 9.87
C LEU A 48 0.45 -6.79 8.37
N LEU A 49 -0.13 -5.66 7.97
CA LEU A 49 -0.45 -5.37 6.56
C LEU A 49 -0.16 -3.92 6.22
N VAL A 50 0.50 -3.72 5.08
CA VAL A 50 0.64 -2.40 4.46
C VAL A 50 -0.24 -2.33 3.21
N LEU A 51 -1.23 -1.44 3.25
CA LEU A 51 -2.13 -1.15 2.12
C LEU A 51 -1.67 0.11 1.39
N MET A 52 -1.56 0.03 0.07
CA MET A 52 -1.18 1.15 -0.81
C MET A 52 -2.12 1.21 -2.02
N GLY A 53 -2.16 2.35 -2.73
CA GLY A 53 -2.75 2.39 -4.06
C GLY A 53 -1.86 1.68 -5.10
N LYS A 54 -2.44 1.15 -6.18
CA LYS A 54 -1.70 0.53 -7.29
C LYS A 54 -0.65 1.48 -7.89
N GLN A 55 -1.06 2.70 -8.23
CA GLN A 55 -0.19 3.74 -8.78
C GLN A 55 -0.73 5.12 -8.41
N SER A 56 0.16 6.12 -8.35
CA SER A 56 -0.24 7.52 -8.29
C SER A 56 -0.66 8.00 -9.67
N ILE A 57 -1.63 8.89 -9.75
CA ILE A 57 -2.02 9.53 -11.02
C ILE A 57 -0.94 10.48 -11.57
N ASP A 58 -0.08 11.02 -10.71
CA ASP A 58 0.93 12.01 -11.11
C ASP A 58 2.13 11.35 -11.81
N GLY A 59 2.71 10.33 -11.16
CA GLY A 59 3.89 9.64 -11.68
C GLY A 59 3.59 8.38 -12.51
N ASP A 60 2.39 7.80 -12.38
CA ASP A 60 1.95 6.57 -13.07
C ASP A 60 2.93 5.38 -13.02
N MET A 61 3.81 5.35 -12.00
CA MET A 61 4.93 4.41 -11.98
C MET A 61 4.54 2.99 -11.56
N GLY A 62 3.53 2.86 -10.69
CA GLY A 62 3.12 1.57 -10.14
C GLY A 62 4.24 0.77 -9.47
N GLN A 63 5.12 1.42 -8.68
CA GLN A 63 6.37 0.81 -8.18
C GLN A 63 6.50 0.77 -6.64
N THR A 64 5.94 1.74 -5.91
CA THR A 64 6.24 1.93 -4.48
C THR A 64 5.89 0.70 -3.64
N CYS A 65 4.76 0.04 -3.94
CA CYS A 65 4.31 -1.17 -3.26
C CYS A 65 5.32 -2.32 -3.42
N GLN A 66 5.73 -2.60 -4.67
CA GLN A 66 6.65 -3.69 -4.97
C GLN A 66 8.04 -3.45 -4.40
N LEU A 67 8.51 -2.20 -4.45
CA LEU A 67 9.79 -1.81 -3.86
C LEU A 67 9.77 -1.97 -2.34
N LEU A 68 8.68 -1.56 -1.67
CA LEU A 68 8.54 -1.74 -0.23
C LEU A 68 8.55 -3.22 0.16
N ALA A 69 7.76 -4.06 -0.53
CA ALA A 69 7.71 -5.49 -0.32
C ALA A 69 9.10 -6.15 -0.46
N ALA A 70 9.81 -5.82 -1.54
CA ALA A 70 11.16 -6.31 -1.79
C ALA A 70 12.15 -5.89 -0.69
N MET A 71 12.06 -4.66 -0.18
CA MET A 71 12.94 -4.18 0.88
C MET A 71 12.63 -4.78 2.26
N LEU A 72 11.38 -5.15 2.52
CA LEU A 72 10.95 -5.82 3.75
C LEU A 72 11.16 -7.34 3.69
N GLY A 73 11.32 -7.91 2.49
CA GLY A 73 11.29 -9.35 2.28
C GLY A 73 9.89 -9.94 2.51
N TRP A 74 8.83 -9.15 2.36
CA TRP A 74 7.46 -9.56 2.61
C TRP A 74 6.77 -10.06 1.33
N PRO A 75 5.85 -11.04 1.45
CA PRO A 75 4.97 -11.41 0.35
C PRO A 75 4.12 -10.21 -0.10
N GLN A 76 3.73 -10.20 -1.38
CA GLN A 76 2.94 -9.12 -1.95
C GLN A 76 1.81 -9.59 -2.87
N ALA A 77 0.72 -8.82 -2.89
CA ALA A 77 -0.27 -8.86 -3.96
C ALA A 77 -0.51 -7.47 -4.52
N THR A 78 -0.17 -7.28 -5.79
CA THR A 78 -0.46 -6.03 -6.50
C THR A 78 -1.77 -6.10 -7.26
N CYS A 79 -2.39 -4.96 -7.49
CA CYS A 79 -3.61 -4.83 -8.29
C CYS A 79 -4.78 -5.66 -7.71
N ALA A 80 -4.92 -5.66 -6.38
CA ALA A 80 -5.95 -6.40 -5.68
C ALA A 80 -7.35 -5.83 -6.02
N SER A 81 -8.25 -6.68 -6.49
CA SER A 81 -9.67 -6.38 -6.73
C SER A 81 -10.60 -7.09 -5.75
N ASN A 82 -10.10 -8.03 -4.95
CA ASN A 82 -10.80 -8.60 -3.81
C ASN A 82 -9.78 -9.08 -2.75
N VAL A 83 -10.14 -9.02 -1.48
CA VAL A 83 -9.31 -9.51 -0.37
C VAL A 83 -10.18 -10.16 0.70
N VAL A 84 -9.75 -11.34 1.16
CA VAL A 84 -10.34 -12.06 2.29
C VAL A 84 -9.21 -12.36 3.27
N VAL A 85 -9.43 -12.01 4.54
CA VAL A 85 -8.50 -12.31 5.65
C VAL A 85 -8.93 -13.64 6.27
N SER A 86 -7.98 -14.51 6.62
CA SER A 86 -8.27 -15.74 7.36
C SER A 86 -8.83 -15.46 8.76
N ASP A 87 -9.64 -16.38 9.31
CA ASP A 87 -10.28 -16.21 10.62
C ASP A 87 -9.27 -16.02 11.77
N ASP A 88 -8.08 -16.60 11.64
CA ASP A 88 -6.96 -16.48 12.58
C ASP A 88 -6.04 -15.28 12.31
N ASN A 89 -6.34 -14.47 11.28
CA ASN A 89 -5.56 -13.31 10.84
C ASN A 89 -4.09 -13.63 10.53
N THR A 90 -3.80 -14.81 10.00
CA THR A 90 -2.42 -15.20 9.61
C THR A 90 -2.20 -15.15 8.10
N GLU A 91 -3.25 -15.17 7.28
CA GLU A 91 -3.13 -15.22 5.82
C GLU A 91 -4.17 -14.33 5.12
N LEU A 92 -3.84 -13.93 3.89
CA LEU A 92 -4.72 -13.24 2.96
C LEU A 92 -4.96 -14.11 1.73
N THR A 93 -6.21 -14.19 1.28
CA THR A 93 -6.57 -14.63 -0.06
C THR A 93 -6.94 -13.41 -0.89
N VAL A 94 -6.18 -13.15 -1.96
CA VAL A 94 -6.31 -11.93 -2.77
C VAL A 94 -6.59 -12.31 -4.22
N ASP A 95 -7.61 -11.70 -4.81
CA ASP A 95 -7.85 -11.74 -6.25
C ASP A 95 -7.15 -10.53 -6.88
N ARG A 96 -6.26 -10.79 -7.84
CA ARG A 96 -5.46 -9.77 -8.53
C ARG A 96 -5.91 -9.63 -9.97
N GLU A 97 -6.04 -8.39 -10.42
CA GLU A 97 -6.22 -8.08 -11.83
C GLU A 97 -4.90 -8.31 -12.59
N VAL A 98 -4.97 -9.14 -13.62
CA VAL A 98 -3.90 -9.40 -14.59
C VAL A 98 -4.46 -9.22 -16.00
N ASP A 99 -3.59 -9.09 -17.00
CA ASP A 99 -4.04 -8.79 -18.38
C ASP A 99 -5.05 -9.81 -18.94
N THR A 100 -4.97 -11.06 -18.48
CA THR A 100 -5.83 -12.16 -18.92
C THR A 100 -7.01 -12.45 -17.98
N GLY A 101 -7.29 -11.58 -17.01
CA GLY A 101 -8.42 -11.72 -16.07
C GLY A 101 -8.00 -11.62 -14.61
N ILE A 102 -8.42 -12.60 -13.80
CA ILE A 102 -8.19 -12.60 -12.35
C ILE A 102 -7.25 -13.74 -11.97
N GLN A 103 -6.24 -13.43 -11.16
CA GLN A 103 -5.36 -14.39 -10.52
C GLN A 103 -5.60 -14.39 -9.01
N LYS A 104 -6.00 -15.54 -8.45
CA LYS A 104 -6.10 -15.73 -7.00
C LYS A 104 -4.72 -16.11 -6.42
N VAL A 105 -4.30 -15.44 -5.35
CA VAL A 105 -3.06 -15.72 -4.63
C VAL A 105 -3.30 -15.80 -3.12
N HIS A 106 -2.45 -16.55 -2.43
CA HIS A 106 -2.46 -16.70 -0.98
C HIS A 106 -1.14 -16.16 -0.41
N LEU A 107 -1.22 -15.35 0.64
CA LEU A 107 -0.07 -14.65 1.23
C LEU A 107 -0.11 -14.82 2.74
N PRO A 108 0.95 -15.29 3.40
CA PRO A 108 1.05 -15.19 4.84
C PRO A 108 1.23 -13.71 5.24
N LEU A 109 0.72 -13.35 6.42
CA LEU A 109 1.02 -12.09 7.06
C LEU A 109 2.35 -12.21 7.84
N PRO A 110 3.20 -11.17 7.84
CA PRO A 110 2.91 -9.84 7.33
C PRO A 110 3.06 -9.71 5.80
N ALA A 111 2.28 -8.82 5.18
CA ALA A 111 2.26 -8.65 3.71
C ALA A 111 2.13 -7.18 3.27
N VAL A 112 2.44 -6.92 2.00
CA VAL A 112 2.20 -5.62 1.34
C VAL A 112 1.21 -5.81 0.19
N MET A 113 0.16 -5.00 0.12
CA MET A 113 -0.85 -5.10 -0.93
C MET A 113 -1.12 -3.75 -1.59
N SER A 114 -1.33 -3.75 -2.91
CA SER A 114 -1.83 -2.58 -3.62
C SER A 114 -3.25 -2.77 -4.12
N ALA A 115 -4.11 -1.79 -3.83
CA ALA A 115 -5.50 -1.76 -4.23
C ALA A 115 -5.66 -1.31 -5.69
N ASP A 116 -6.40 -2.09 -6.47
CA ASP A 116 -6.96 -1.64 -7.75
C ASP A 116 -8.27 -0.87 -7.52
N LEU A 117 -8.72 -0.11 -8.53
CA LEU A 117 -9.99 0.61 -8.51
C LEU A 117 -11.19 -0.31 -8.29
N ARG A 118 -11.09 -1.58 -8.69
CA ARG A 118 -12.16 -2.57 -8.54
C ARG A 118 -12.33 -3.11 -7.12
N LEU A 119 -11.41 -2.79 -6.19
CA LEU A 119 -11.40 -3.38 -4.86
C LEU A 119 -12.66 -3.07 -4.05
N ASN A 120 -13.15 -1.83 -4.10
CA ASN A 120 -14.36 -1.40 -3.42
C ASN A 120 -14.96 -0.14 -4.04
N THR A 121 -16.08 0.32 -3.48
CA THR A 121 -16.58 1.69 -3.68
C THR A 121 -16.29 2.47 -2.40
N PRO A 122 -15.37 3.47 -2.42
CA PRO A 122 -15.11 4.31 -1.26
C PRO A 122 -16.38 5.00 -0.76
N ARG A 123 -16.52 5.10 0.56
CA ARG A 123 -17.66 5.72 1.26
C ARG A 123 -17.43 7.21 1.53
#